data_AF-A0A662IPM6-F1
#
_entry.id   AF-A0A662IPM6-F1
#
_cell.length_a   1.000
_cell.length_b   1.000
_cell.length_c   1.000
_cell.angle_alpha   90.00
_cell.angle_beta   90.00
_cell.angle_gamma   90.00
#
_symmetry.space_group_name_H-M   'P 1'
#
loop_
_entity.id
_entity.type
_entity.pdbx_description
1 polymer ?
#
loop_
_entity_poly.entity_id
_entity_poly.type
_entity_poly.pdbx_seq_one_letter_code
_entity_poly.pdbx_strand_id
1 'polypeptide(L)'
;MSLPNVIYKDYVQIPLERVGVLIGKGGSVKREIEETYGVKLDIEGSTGRICIELLDTSDPSNLLTVKNVIQAIGHGINPEKALKIFSEEDAALHIIDLKYILGDSRNNLTRVKGRLIGEKGKARKLIEELTNTVISISEHTVAIAGKLENVEVARRAIEMLISGSPHSVVWRYLYGMRRKLKRRGFLLWEPRAPSLEKVEFESESEEAEGEKSG
;
A
#
# COMPACT_ATOMS: atom_id res chain seq x y z
N MET A 1 -5.81 13.28 35.74
CA MET A 1 -5.18 13.39 34.40
C MET A 1 -6.05 14.30 33.56
N SER A 2 -5.48 15.36 32.97
CA SER A 2 -6.20 16.18 31.99
C SER A 2 -6.54 15.33 30.78
N LEU A 3 -7.70 15.55 30.17
CA LEU A 3 -7.98 14.96 28.87
C LEU A 3 -6.97 15.50 27.84
N PRO A 4 -6.44 14.65 26.94
CA PRO A 4 -5.53 15.10 25.89
C PRO A 4 -6.25 16.09 24.96
N ASN A 5 -5.56 17.15 24.58
CA ASN A 5 -6.14 18.20 23.74
C ASN A 5 -6.14 17.79 22.28
N VAL A 6 -7.17 18.22 21.55
CA VAL A 6 -7.21 18.07 20.08
C VAL A 6 -6.41 19.19 19.45
N ILE A 7 -5.38 18.83 18.69
CA ILE A 7 -4.48 19.79 18.03
C ILE A 7 -4.79 20.00 16.55
N TYR A 8 -5.42 19.01 15.91
CA TYR A 8 -5.77 19.07 14.49
C TYR A 8 -6.99 18.21 14.17
N LYS A 9 -7.76 18.61 13.16
CA LYS A 9 -8.88 17.83 12.63
C LYS A 9 -8.75 17.69 11.12
N ASP A 10 -8.90 16.46 10.60
CA ASP A 10 -9.06 16.20 9.17
C ASP A 10 -10.42 15.53 8.91
N TYR A 11 -10.88 15.61 7.67
CA TYR A 11 -12.13 15.00 7.26
C TYR A 11 -11.92 14.06 6.07
N VAL A 12 -12.57 12.91 6.16
CA VAL A 12 -12.62 11.90 5.09
C VAL A 12 -14.07 11.53 4.87
N GLN A 13 -14.42 11.18 3.64
CA GLN A 13 -15.73 10.64 3.33
C GLN A 13 -15.58 9.25 2.71
N ILE A 14 -16.42 8.32 3.15
CA ILE A 14 -16.52 6.97 2.59
C ILE A 14 -17.96 6.67 2.16
N PRO A 15 -18.18 5.67 1.29
CA PRO A 15 -19.53 5.23 0.94
C PRO A 15 -20.34 4.81 2.18
N LEU A 16 -21.63 5.14 2.20
CA LEU A 16 -22.51 4.92 3.35
C LEU A 16 -22.59 3.45 3.77
N GLU A 17 -22.64 2.55 2.81
CA GLU A 17 -22.66 1.10 3.02
C GLU A 17 -21.38 0.56 3.67
N ARG A 18 -20.32 1.37 3.74
CA ARG A 18 -19.03 1.02 4.36
C ARG A 18 -18.86 1.58 5.77
N VAL A 19 -19.72 2.51 6.19
CA VAL A 19 -19.67 3.09 7.54
C VAL A 19 -19.80 2.01 8.62
N GLY A 20 -20.75 1.08 8.46
CA GLY A 20 -20.92 -0.03 9.41
C GLY A 20 -19.68 -0.92 9.53
N VAL A 21 -18.93 -1.09 8.43
CA VAL A 21 -17.68 -1.87 8.41
C VAL A 21 -16.55 -1.13 9.13
N LEU A 22 -16.46 0.20 8.97
CA LEU A 22 -15.50 1.04 9.69
C LEU A 22 -15.79 1.08 11.19
N ILE A 23 -17.07 1.09 11.59
CA ILE A 23 -17.45 1.03 13.00
C ILE A 23 -17.11 -0.36 13.57
N GLY A 24 -17.47 -1.43 12.86
CA GLY A 24 -17.31 -2.81 13.31
C GLY A 24 -18.36 -3.22 14.36
N LYS A 25 -18.41 -4.51 14.68
CA LYS A 25 -19.39 -5.06 15.63
C LYS A 25 -19.16 -4.45 17.01
N GLY A 26 -20.15 -3.70 17.52
CA GLY A 26 -20.02 -3.02 18.82
C GLY A 26 -18.94 -1.94 18.85
N GLY A 27 -18.55 -1.38 17.68
CA GLY A 27 -17.51 -0.35 17.59
C GLY A 27 -16.09 -0.89 17.61
N SER A 28 -15.89 -2.19 17.39
CA SER A 28 -14.57 -2.84 17.52
C SER A 28 -13.49 -2.23 16.63
N VAL A 29 -13.78 -1.99 15.35
CA VAL A 29 -12.80 -1.48 14.38
C VAL A 29 -12.47 -0.02 14.65
N LYS A 30 -13.49 0.80 14.95
CA LYS A 30 -13.29 2.19 15.36
C LYS A 30 -12.34 2.25 16.57
N ARG A 31 -12.63 1.48 17.62
CA ARG A 31 -11.85 1.48 18.86
C ARG A 31 -10.41 1.05 18.61
N GLU A 32 -10.21 0.02 17.81
CA GLU A 32 -8.87 -0.46 17.44
C GLU A 32 -8.04 0.62 16.72
N ILE A 33 -8.64 1.38 15.79
CA ILE A 33 -7.97 2.50 15.11
C ILE A 33 -7.64 3.62 16.12
N GLU A 34 -8.59 3.99 16.98
CA GLU A 34 -8.39 5.04 18.00
C GLU A 34 -7.26 4.68 18.98
N GLU A 35 -7.26 3.44 19.49
CA GLU A 35 -6.25 2.94 20.45
C GLU A 35 -4.87 2.78 19.80
N THR A 36 -4.80 2.26 18.57
CA THR A 36 -3.51 1.99 17.89
C THR A 36 -2.80 3.28 17.51
N TYR A 37 -3.54 4.30 17.07
CA TYR A 37 -2.96 5.53 16.50
C TYR A 37 -3.11 6.76 17.39
N GLY A 38 -3.75 6.63 18.55
CA GLY A 38 -3.97 7.74 19.48
C GLY A 38 -4.85 8.84 18.89
N VAL A 39 -5.86 8.49 18.10
CA VAL A 39 -6.79 9.45 17.49
C VAL A 39 -8.18 9.30 18.07
N LYS A 40 -9.04 10.29 17.85
CA LYS A 40 -10.49 10.13 18.01
C LYS A 40 -11.18 10.21 16.67
N LEU A 41 -12.16 9.34 16.46
CA LEU A 41 -12.96 9.30 15.24
C LEU A 41 -14.41 9.69 15.56
N ASP A 42 -14.87 10.78 14.98
CA ASP A 42 -16.29 11.11 14.95
C ASP A 42 -16.87 10.70 13.60
N ILE A 43 -17.89 9.83 13.59
CA ILE A 43 -18.39 9.16 12.40
C ILE A 43 -19.86 9.52 12.23
N GLU A 44 -20.16 10.30 11.20
CA GLU A 44 -21.52 10.68 10.85
C GLU A 44 -22.17 9.57 10.00
N GLY A 45 -23.00 8.75 10.64
CA GLY A 45 -23.60 7.56 10.03
C GLY A 45 -24.54 7.82 8.85
N SER A 46 -25.07 9.04 8.71
CA SER A 46 -26.01 9.44 7.66
C SER A 46 -25.33 9.98 6.40
N THR A 47 -24.10 10.48 6.49
CA THR A 47 -23.37 11.12 5.38
C THR A 47 -22.11 10.34 4.97
N GLY A 48 -21.61 9.48 5.86
CA GLY A 48 -20.33 8.78 5.68
C GLY A 48 -19.13 9.70 5.89
N ARG A 49 -19.34 10.90 6.44
CA ARG A 49 -18.28 11.83 6.82
C ARG A 49 -17.66 11.39 8.14
N ILE A 50 -16.33 11.35 8.17
CA ILE A 50 -15.54 10.96 9.33
C ILE A 50 -14.59 12.11 9.65
N CYS A 51 -14.65 12.59 10.87
CA CYS A 51 -13.71 13.54 11.43
C CYS A 51 -12.63 12.77 12.20
N ILE A 52 -11.38 12.97 11.82
CA ILE A 52 -10.21 12.42 12.50
C ILE A 52 -9.65 13.54 13.38
N GLU A 53 -9.71 13.37 14.68
CA GLU A 53 -9.16 14.30 15.66
C GLU A 53 -7.80 13.79 16.15
N LEU A 54 -6.74 14.52 15.83
CA LEU A 54 -5.39 14.23 16.29
C LEU A 54 -5.20 14.82 17.70
N LEU A 55 -4.74 13.98 18.63
CA LEU A 55 -4.45 14.36 20.00
C LEU A 55 -3.02 14.88 20.13
N ASP A 56 -2.77 15.76 21.10
CA ASP A 56 -1.45 16.31 21.43
C ASP A 56 -0.41 15.24 21.81
N THR A 57 -0.86 14.08 22.27
CA THR A 57 0.00 12.93 22.63
C THR A 57 0.39 12.04 21.45
N SER A 58 -0.10 12.32 20.24
CA SER A 58 -0.04 11.39 19.12
C SER A 58 0.97 11.84 18.06
N ASP A 59 1.57 10.88 17.37
CA ASP A 59 2.47 11.16 16.24
C ASP A 59 1.69 11.84 15.11
N PRO A 60 2.09 13.04 14.64
CA PRO A 60 1.41 13.72 13.52
C PRO A 60 1.31 12.88 12.24
N SER A 61 2.25 11.96 11.99
CA SER A 61 2.22 11.06 10.83
C SER A 61 1.04 10.08 10.87
N ASN A 62 0.52 9.77 12.07
CA ASN A 62 -0.64 8.89 12.25
C ASN A 62 -1.89 9.43 11.55
N LEU A 63 -2.00 10.74 11.35
CA LEU A 63 -3.13 11.33 10.65
C LEU A 63 -3.24 10.79 9.21
N LEU A 64 -2.12 10.73 8.49
CA LEU A 64 -2.06 10.21 7.12
C LEU A 64 -2.35 8.70 7.11
N THR A 65 -1.78 7.98 8.06
CA THR A 65 -1.98 6.53 8.22
C THR A 65 -3.45 6.19 8.47
N VAL A 66 -4.09 6.87 9.42
CA VAL A 66 -5.51 6.68 9.75
C VAL A 66 -6.40 7.05 8.57
N LYS A 67 -6.09 8.14 7.86
CA LYS A 67 -6.78 8.52 6.62
C LYS A 67 -6.72 7.43 5.57
N ASN A 68 -5.53 6.84 5.35
CA ASN A 68 -5.35 5.73 4.42
C ASN A 68 -6.10 4.46 4.87
N VAL A 69 -6.10 4.13 6.16
CA VAL A 69 -6.88 3.00 6.71
C VAL A 69 -8.36 3.19 6.44
N ILE A 70 -8.91 4.38 6.76
CA ILE A 70 -10.32 4.72 6.56
C ILE A 70 -10.69 4.63 5.07
N GLN A 71 -9.88 5.23 4.19
CA GLN A 71 -10.12 5.18 2.75
C GLN A 71 -10.03 3.76 2.20
N ALA A 72 -9.05 2.96 2.63
CA ALA A 72 -8.93 1.56 2.24
C ALA A 72 -10.19 0.76 2.60
N ILE A 73 -10.69 0.91 3.83
CA ILE A 73 -11.94 0.28 4.29
C ILE A 73 -13.13 0.77 3.47
N GLY A 74 -13.19 2.08 3.21
CA GLY A 74 -14.19 2.72 2.37
C GLY A 74 -14.23 2.20 0.94
N HIS A 75 -13.09 1.78 0.38
CA HIS A 75 -13.02 1.19 -0.95
C HIS A 75 -13.04 -0.34 -0.97
N GLY A 76 -13.43 -0.96 0.14
CA GLY A 76 -13.73 -2.40 0.19
C GLY A 76 -12.58 -3.28 0.64
N ILE A 77 -11.48 -2.73 1.15
CA ILE A 77 -10.45 -3.52 1.83
C ILE A 77 -10.97 -3.93 3.21
N ASN A 78 -10.65 -5.14 3.64
CA ASN A 78 -11.04 -5.64 4.96
C ASN A 78 -10.29 -4.87 6.06
N PRO A 79 -10.93 -4.50 7.19
CA PRO A 79 -10.29 -3.75 8.27
C PRO A 79 -8.98 -4.34 8.79
N GLU A 80 -8.95 -5.64 9.08
CA GLU A 80 -7.74 -6.33 9.59
C GLU A 80 -6.59 -6.23 8.59
N LYS A 81 -6.89 -6.36 7.29
CA LYS A 81 -5.88 -6.20 6.23
C LYS A 81 -5.40 -4.77 6.10
N ALA A 82 -6.30 -3.79 6.20
CA ALA A 82 -5.95 -2.38 6.12
C ALA A 82 -5.02 -2.00 7.27
N LEU A 83 -5.41 -2.31 8.51
CA LEU A 83 -4.58 -2.07 9.71
C LEU A 83 -3.21 -2.74 9.60
N LYS A 84 -3.17 -4.00 9.18
CA LYS A 84 -1.91 -4.71 8.97
C LYS A 84 -1.01 -4.01 7.94
N ILE A 85 -1.54 -3.67 6.77
CA ILE A 85 -0.74 -3.03 5.71
C ILE A 85 -0.19 -1.69 6.18
N PHE A 86 -1.02 -0.85 6.79
CA PHE A 86 -0.61 0.50 7.18
C PHE A 86 0.16 0.55 8.52
N SER A 87 0.40 -0.60 9.14
CA SER A 87 1.42 -0.75 10.20
C SER A 87 2.83 -0.95 9.64
N GLU A 88 2.97 -1.27 8.35
CA GLU A 88 4.28 -1.42 7.70
C GLU A 88 4.83 -0.05 7.23
N GLU A 89 6.15 0.09 7.24
CA GLU A 89 6.83 1.23 6.62
C GLU A 89 6.58 1.28 5.10
N ASP A 90 6.54 2.51 4.57
CA ASP A 90 6.30 2.79 3.15
C ASP A 90 4.99 2.22 2.58
N ALA A 91 3.99 2.01 3.45
CA ALA A 91 2.66 1.61 3.04
C ALA A 91 1.97 2.71 2.22
N ALA A 92 1.37 2.32 1.10
CA ALA A 92 0.68 3.20 0.18
C ALA A 92 -0.72 2.67 -0.15
N LEU A 93 -1.62 3.60 -0.41
CA LEU A 93 -2.95 3.36 -0.96
C LEU A 93 -3.04 4.00 -2.34
N HIS A 94 -3.54 3.26 -3.33
CA HIS A 94 -3.90 3.81 -4.61
C HIS A 94 -5.33 3.41 -4.99
N ILE A 95 -6.14 4.40 -5.37
CA ILE A 95 -7.55 4.21 -5.75
C ILE A 95 -7.72 4.66 -7.19
N ILE A 96 -8.13 3.72 -8.04
CA ILE A 96 -8.43 3.98 -9.45
C ILE A 96 -9.94 4.13 -9.60
N ASP A 97 -10.38 5.28 -10.09
CA ASP A 97 -11.78 5.52 -10.45
C ASP A 97 -12.05 5.01 -11.88
N LEU A 98 -12.78 3.90 -11.97
CA LEU A 98 -13.18 3.29 -13.24
C LEU A 98 -14.25 4.12 -13.96
N LYS A 99 -15.10 4.85 -13.24
CA LYS A 99 -16.12 5.70 -13.85
C LYS A 99 -15.45 6.88 -14.55
N TYR A 100 -14.44 7.48 -13.93
CA TYR A 100 -13.63 8.53 -14.55
C TYR A 100 -12.95 8.05 -15.84
N ILE A 101 -12.41 6.83 -15.85
CA ILE A 101 -11.66 6.29 -17.00
C ILE A 101 -12.59 5.79 -18.12
N LEU A 102 -13.70 5.14 -17.78
CA LEU A 102 -14.55 4.42 -18.74
C LEU A 102 -15.83 5.18 -19.12
N GLY A 103 -16.15 6.27 -18.42
CA GLY A 103 -17.42 6.98 -18.52
C GLY A 103 -18.60 6.14 -18.01
N ASP A 104 -19.80 6.47 -18.47
CA ASP A 104 -21.06 5.85 -18.00
C ASP A 104 -21.40 4.52 -18.70
N SER A 105 -20.49 3.95 -19.51
CA SER A 105 -20.75 2.71 -20.24
C SER A 105 -20.72 1.48 -19.31
N ARG A 106 -21.91 1.03 -18.89
CA ARG A 106 -22.09 -0.17 -18.05
C ARG A 106 -21.49 -1.44 -18.68
N ASN A 107 -21.59 -1.59 -20.00
CA ASN A 107 -21.01 -2.72 -20.72
C ASN A 107 -19.48 -2.71 -20.65
N ASN A 108 -18.87 -1.53 -20.82
CA ASN A 108 -17.43 -1.40 -20.73
C ASN A 108 -16.93 -1.65 -19.30
N LEU A 109 -17.62 -1.10 -18.29
CA LEU A 109 -17.33 -1.34 -16.88
C LEU A 109 -17.40 -2.84 -16.53
N THR A 110 -18.47 -3.52 -16.97
CA THR A 110 -18.66 -4.96 -16.72
C THR A 110 -17.55 -5.78 -17.36
N ARG A 111 -17.19 -5.47 -18.62
CA ARG A 111 -16.09 -6.12 -19.34
C ARG A 111 -14.74 -5.92 -18.65
N VAL A 112 -14.43 -4.67 -18.26
CA VAL A 112 -13.17 -4.34 -17.57
C VAL A 112 -13.09 -5.04 -16.22
N LYS A 113 -14.15 -4.98 -15.40
CA LYS A 113 -14.21 -5.72 -14.12
C LYS A 113 -14.04 -7.22 -14.33
N GLY A 114 -14.66 -7.79 -15.35
CA GLY A 114 -14.47 -9.20 -15.73
C GLY A 114 -13.01 -9.56 -16.00
N ARG A 115 -12.25 -8.68 -16.66
CA ARG A 115 -10.81 -8.87 -16.90
C ARG A 115 -9.97 -8.73 -15.63
N LEU A 116 -10.30 -7.76 -14.77
CA LEU A 116 -9.57 -7.50 -13.53
C LEU A 116 -9.78 -8.62 -12.50
N ILE A 117 -11.02 -9.09 -12.35
CA ILE A 117 -11.37 -10.18 -11.45
C ILE A 117 -10.85 -11.51 -12.04
N GLY A 118 -11.10 -11.73 -13.33
CA GLY A 118 -10.84 -13.00 -13.99
C GLY A 118 -11.76 -14.12 -13.50
N GLU A 119 -11.64 -15.29 -14.10
CA GLU A 119 -12.43 -16.46 -13.72
C GLU A 119 -12.25 -16.80 -12.23
N LYS A 120 -13.33 -16.81 -11.44
CA LYS A 120 -13.30 -17.07 -9.98
C LYS A 120 -12.31 -16.17 -9.21
N GLY A 121 -12.01 -14.97 -9.70
CA GLY A 121 -11.07 -14.06 -9.06
C GLY A 121 -9.59 -14.41 -9.29
N LYS A 122 -9.26 -15.36 -10.19
CA LYS A 122 -7.88 -15.82 -10.43
C LYS A 122 -6.95 -14.69 -10.86
N ALA A 123 -7.41 -13.77 -11.71
CA ALA A 123 -6.57 -12.69 -12.22
C ALA A 123 -6.18 -11.73 -11.09
N ARG A 124 -7.16 -11.24 -10.32
CA ARG A 124 -6.93 -10.40 -9.14
C ARG A 124 -5.97 -11.07 -8.15
N LYS A 125 -6.23 -12.32 -7.79
CA LYS A 125 -5.39 -13.09 -6.84
C LYS A 125 -3.94 -13.22 -7.32
N LEU A 126 -3.74 -13.47 -8.62
CA LEU A 126 -2.39 -13.57 -9.18
C LEU A 126 -1.64 -12.24 -9.12
N ILE A 127 -2.32 -11.11 -9.37
CA ILE A 127 -1.70 -9.78 -9.23
C ILE A 127 -1.33 -9.54 -7.76
N GLU A 128 -2.25 -9.80 -6.82
CA GLU A 128 -2.00 -9.69 -5.38
C GLU A 128 -0.78 -10.52 -4.95
N GLU A 129 -0.70 -11.79 -5.37
CA GLU A 129 0.40 -12.70 -5.01
C GLU A 129 1.75 -12.28 -5.61
N LEU A 130 1.76 -11.85 -6.89
CA LEU A 130 3.02 -11.46 -7.55
C LEU A 130 3.56 -10.12 -7.06
N THR A 131 2.69 -9.26 -6.53
CA THR A 131 3.04 -7.92 -6.06
C THR A 131 3.04 -7.80 -4.54
N ASN A 132 2.58 -8.79 -3.78
CA ASN A 132 2.36 -8.67 -2.32
C ASN A 132 1.48 -7.45 -1.97
N THR A 133 0.39 -7.27 -2.72
CA THR A 133 -0.60 -6.21 -2.45
C THR A 133 -1.96 -6.81 -2.10
N VAL A 134 -2.83 -5.99 -1.52
CA VAL A 134 -4.25 -6.28 -1.35
C VAL A 134 -5.03 -5.43 -2.33
N ILE A 135 -5.91 -6.07 -3.11
CA ILE A 135 -6.70 -5.41 -4.14
C ILE A 135 -8.18 -5.64 -3.86
N SER A 136 -8.93 -4.53 -3.78
CA SER A 136 -10.39 -4.54 -3.75
C SER A 136 -10.95 -3.94 -5.04
N ILE A 137 -11.97 -4.60 -5.61
CA ILE A 137 -12.64 -4.17 -6.83
C ILE A 137 -14.11 -3.93 -6.48
N SER A 138 -14.48 -2.66 -6.36
CA SER A 138 -15.82 -2.20 -5.98
C SER A 138 -16.65 -1.87 -7.23
N GLU A 139 -17.78 -1.18 -7.07
CA GLU A 139 -18.64 -0.83 -8.21
C GLU A 139 -17.91 0.02 -9.24
N HIS A 140 -17.36 1.15 -8.79
CA HIS A 140 -16.70 2.14 -9.64
C HIS A 140 -15.21 2.33 -9.35
N THR A 141 -14.63 1.62 -8.38
CA THR A 141 -13.24 1.83 -7.98
C THR A 141 -12.45 0.53 -7.86
N VAL A 142 -11.14 0.63 -8.07
CA VAL A 142 -10.15 -0.41 -7.71
C VAL A 142 -9.19 0.17 -6.69
N ALA A 143 -9.19 -0.36 -5.47
CA ALA A 143 -8.25 0.02 -4.43
C ALA A 143 -7.11 -0.99 -4.36
N ILE A 144 -5.88 -0.49 -4.23
CA ILE A 144 -4.64 -1.24 -4.15
C ILE A 144 -3.89 -0.74 -2.92
N ALA A 145 -3.56 -1.64 -2.00
CA ALA A 145 -2.80 -1.31 -0.80
C ALA A 145 -1.62 -2.27 -0.59
N GLY A 146 -0.50 -1.73 -0.13
CA GLY A 146 0.74 -2.46 0.13
C GLY A 146 1.92 -1.50 0.16
N LYS A 147 3.15 -2.02 0.08
CA LYS A 147 4.34 -1.17 -0.06
C LYS A 147 4.30 -0.34 -1.34
N LEU A 148 4.80 0.89 -1.29
CA LEU A 148 4.76 1.85 -2.41
C LEU A 148 5.21 1.23 -3.74
N GLU A 149 6.41 0.62 -3.78
CA GLU A 149 6.95 0.00 -5.00
C GLU A 149 6.07 -1.13 -5.56
N ASN A 150 5.40 -1.86 -4.68
CA ASN A 150 4.52 -2.96 -5.03
C ASN A 150 3.18 -2.45 -5.56
N VAL A 151 2.65 -1.41 -4.94
CA VAL A 151 1.44 -0.70 -5.39
C VAL A 151 1.62 -0.14 -6.79
N GLU A 152 2.79 0.42 -7.12
CA GLU A 152 3.08 0.92 -8.46
C GLU A 152 3.06 -0.18 -9.53
N VAL A 153 3.65 -1.34 -9.23
CA VAL A 153 3.64 -2.50 -10.14
C VAL A 153 2.22 -3.03 -10.33
N ALA A 154 1.46 -3.18 -9.23
CA ALA A 154 0.08 -3.63 -9.29
C ALA A 154 -0.81 -2.65 -10.07
N ARG A 155 -0.66 -1.34 -9.81
CA ARG A 155 -1.36 -0.26 -10.53
C ARG A 155 -1.12 -0.37 -12.02
N ARG A 156 0.14 -0.51 -12.45
CA ARG A 156 0.47 -0.62 -13.86
C ARG A 156 -0.17 -1.85 -14.51
N ALA A 157 -0.15 -3.01 -13.82
CA ALA A 157 -0.79 -4.21 -14.32
C ALA A 157 -2.32 -4.04 -14.47
N ILE A 158 -2.96 -3.37 -13.52
CA ILE A 158 -4.39 -3.04 -13.57
C ILE A 158 -4.69 -2.09 -14.74
N GLU A 159 -3.91 -1.03 -14.92
CA GLU A 159 -4.05 -0.10 -16.05
C GLU A 159 -3.92 -0.79 -17.41
N MET A 160 -2.98 -1.75 -17.54
CA MET A 160 -2.83 -2.54 -18.76
C MET A 160 -4.10 -3.35 -19.06
N LEU A 161 -4.72 -3.97 -18.04
CA LEU A 161 -5.95 -4.74 -18.20
C LEU A 161 -7.15 -3.85 -18.54
N ILE A 162 -7.25 -2.68 -17.91
CA ILE A 162 -8.27 -1.65 -18.19
C ILE A 162 -8.14 -1.19 -19.66
N SER A 163 -6.92 -0.96 -20.12
CA SER A 163 -6.59 -0.55 -21.49
C SER A 163 -6.72 -1.66 -22.53
N GLY A 164 -7.14 -2.87 -22.12
CA GLY A 164 -7.41 -3.98 -23.04
C GLY A 164 -6.20 -4.88 -23.36
N SER A 165 -5.05 -4.69 -22.71
CA SER A 165 -3.88 -5.56 -22.90
C SER A 165 -4.22 -7.03 -22.57
N PRO A 166 -3.81 -8.01 -23.40
CA PRO A 166 -4.04 -9.42 -23.10
C PRO A 166 -3.43 -9.83 -21.77
N HIS A 167 -4.10 -10.70 -21.01
CA HIS A 167 -3.60 -11.20 -19.73
C HIS A 167 -2.19 -11.80 -19.83
N SER A 168 -1.87 -12.51 -20.92
CA SER A 168 -0.52 -13.05 -21.17
C SER A 168 0.58 -11.99 -21.15
N VAL A 169 0.30 -10.80 -21.69
CA VAL A 169 1.22 -9.66 -21.68
C VAL A 169 1.37 -9.10 -20.26
N VAL A 170 0.27 -9.01 -19.51
CA VAL A 170 0.27 -8.55 -18.12
C VAL A 170 1.04 -9.52 -17.21
N TRP A 171 0.86 -10.84 -17.40
CA TRP A 171 1.61 -11.86 -16.66
C TRP A 171 3.11 -11.75 -16.91
N ARG A 172 3.52 -11.63 -18.18
CA ARG A 172 4.92 -11.45 -18.54
C ARG A 172 5.53 -10.22 -17.86
N TYR A 173 4.78 -9.12 -17.80
CA TYR A 173 5.18 -7.92 -17.06
C TYR A 173 5.38 -8.21 -15.56
N LEU A 174 4.39 -8.81 -14.89
CA LEU A 174 4.44 -9.10 -13.45
C LEU A 174 5.57 -10.05 -13.08
N TYR A 175 5.77 -11.15 -13.82
CA TYR A 175 6.91 -12.05 -13.59
C TYR A 175 8.26 -11.39 -13.88
N GLY A 176 8.31 -10.45 -14.82
CA GLY A 176 9.48 -9.60 -15.05
C GLY A 176 9.79 -8.70 -13.84
N MET A 177 8.78 -8.04 -13.29
CA MET A 177 8.92 -7.14 -12.14
C MET A 177 9.25 -7.88 -10.85
N ARG A 178 8.63 -9.02 -10.57
CA ARG A 178 8.94 -9.85 -9.39
C ARG A 178 10.42 -10.24 -9.33
N ARG A 179 11.04 -10.53 -10.47
CA ARG A 179 12.50 -10.81 -10.57
C ARG A 179 13.36 -9.57 -10.33
N LYS A 180 12.88 -8.37 -10.65
CA LYS A 180 13.59 -7.11 -10.40
C LYS A 180 13.50 -6.72 -8.93
N LEU A 181 12.32 -6.80 -8.33
CA LEU A 181 12.08 -6.47 -6.92
C LEU A 181 12.88 -7.39 -5.99
N LYS A 182 12.89 -8.71 -6.24
CA LYS A 182 13.75 -9.63 -5.47
C LYS A 182 15.22 -9.25 -5.56
N ARG A 183 15.73 -8.97 -6.76
CA ARG A 183 17.14 -8.56 -6.95
C ARG A 183 17.48 -7.28 -6.21
N ARG A 184 16.59 -6.27 -6.22
CA ARG A 184 16.80 -5.02 -5.47
C ARG A 184 16.82 -5.25 -3.95
N GLY A 185 15.93 -6.08 -3.43
CA GLY A 185 15.95 -6.48 -2.03
C GLY A 185 17.24 -7.20 -1.62
N PHE A 186 17.83 -8.00 -2.53
CA PHE A 186 19.14 -8.62 -2.32
C PHE A 186 20.31 -7.62 -2.40
N LEU A 187 20.30 -6.66 -3.34
CA LEU A 187 21.33 -5.63 -3.44
C LEU A 187 21.36 -4.70 -2.21
N LEU A 188 20.22 -4.48 -1.55
CA LEU A 188 20.16 -3.64 -0.35
C LEU A 188 20.79 -4.30 0.89
N TRP A 189 21.02 -5.62 0.87
CA TRP A 189 21.64 -6.39 1.95
C TRP A 189 23.15 -6.57 1.77
N GLU A 190 23.76 -6.10 0.68
CA GLU A 190 25.23 -6.08 0.64
C GLU A 190 25.72 -5.12 1.73
N PRO A 191 26.47 -5.60 2.76
CA PRO A 191 27.16 -4.68 3.64
C PRO A 191 28.06 -3.84 2.73
N ARG A 192 27.89 -2.51 2.80
CA ARG A 192 28.63 -1.53 1.99
C ARG A 192 30.00 -2.10 1.66
N ALA A 193 30.24 -2.37 0.37
CA ALA A 193 31.56 -2.79 -0.08
C ALA A 193 32.59 -1.87 0.60
N PRO A 194 33.64 -2.41 1.23
CA PRO A 194 34.58 -1.61 2.01
C PRO A 194 35.03 -0.43 1.14
N SER A 195 35.00 0.77 1.72
CA SER A 195 35.45 1.98 1.05
C SER A 195 36.85 1.73 0.48
N LEU A 196 37.04 2.05 -0.80
CA LEU A 196 38.28 1.83 -1.54
C LEU A 196 39.51 2.54 -0.92
N GLU A 197 39.31 3.38 0.10
CA GLU A 197 40.37 4.00 0.90
C GLU A 197 41.16 3.02 1.80
N LYS A 198 40.78 1.73 1.87
CA LYS A 198 41.55 0.72 2.63
C LYS A 198 42.32 -0.28 1.77
N VAL A 199 42.21 -0.23 0.44
CA VAL A 199 42.93 -1.17 -0.44
C VAL A 199 44.34 -0.67 -0.78
N GLU A 200 44.62 0.62 -0.61
CA GLU A 200 45.93 1.20 -0.95
C GLU A 200 47.00 1.08 0.17
N PHE A 201 46.64 0.60 1.37
CA PHE A 201 47.59 0.50 2.49
C PHE A 201 48.19 -0.90 2.71
N GLU A 202 47.65 -1.95 2.09
CA GLU A 202 48.20 -3.31 2.21
C GLU A 202 49.17 -3.68 1.08
N SER A 203 49.15 -2.98 -0.05
CA SER A 203 50.07 -3.23 -1.17
C SER A 203 51.47 -2.62 -0.98
N GLU A 204 51.64 -1.63 -0.11
CA GLU A 204 52.97 -1.03 0.17
C GLU A 204 53.73 -1.75 1.30
N SER A 205 53.07 -2.62 2.07
CA SER A 205 53.72 -3.37 3.16
C SER A 205 54.28 -4.73 2.77
N GLU A 206 53.88 -5.31 1.62
CA GLU A 206 54.43 -6.58 1.13
C GLU A 206 55.67 -6.41 0.22
N GLU A 207 55.90 -5.24 -0.38
CA GLU A 207 57.10 -4.98 -1.19
C GLU A 207 58.35 -4.65 -0.34
N ALA A 208 58.19 -4.32 0.95
CA ALA A 208 59.31 -3.97 1.83
C ALA A 208 60.00 -5.17 2.53
N GLU A 209 59.41 -6.37 2.50
CA GLU A 209 59.99 -7.58 3.12
C GLU A 209 60.70 -8.52 2.13
N GLY A 210 60.62 -8.24 0.81
CA GLY A 210 61.25 -9.05 -0.24
C GLY A 210 62.72 -8.75 -0.55
N GLU A 211 63.28 -7.62 -0.11
CA GLU A 211 64.64 -7.17 -0.47
C GLU A 211 65.74 -7.46 0.58
N LYS A 212 65.48 -8.26 1.61
CA LYS A 212 66.51 -8.67 2.60
C LYS A 212 66.83 -10.16 2.62
N SER A 213 66.67 -10.86 1.49
CA SER A 213 67.10 -12.26 1.37
C SER A 213 67.63 -12.60 -0.03
N GLY A 214 68.54 -11.76 -0.55
CA GLY A 214 69.34 -12.00 -1.75
C GLY A 214 70.77 -11.59 -1.55
#